data_AF-W4FDG9-F1
#
_entry.id   AF-W4FDG9-F1
#
_cell.length_a   1.000
_cell.length_b   1.000
_cell.length_c   1.000
_cell.angle_alpha   90.00
_cell.angle_beta   90.00
_cell.angle_gamma   90.00
#
_symmetry.space_group_name_H-M   'P 1'
#
loop_
_entity.id
_entity.type
_entity.pdbx_description
1 polymer ?
#
loop_
_entity_poly.entity_id
_entity_poly.type
_entity_poly.pdbx_seq_one_letter_code
_entity_poly.pdbx_strand_id
1 'polypeptide(L)'
;MVTRSVVDNVELLQLTSLPASVTSVTIKNSGVVELAKVPLGPGVTSLSLEGNNSPVPTFPDPSSQDYAKFAGLTRLDLTNCQLPQIAWIFPPKLEHLVLTKNALTRIPPTVFGLNLTTLSLGENPLGNSAISSAEFEALKRIKQLTLPSGAVPPCEAGATLQPISTSGSLCVTVTPPSSSPSTGIIVGLTVGGAVLLLIVGVIFYRRRKAKATTTYHPYDNRRPSNPHRRSDCSFPRPQHPTGHKSDPHRGSSAEPLPRYTSTATGGSSSNPNNNPFGPFTNDKDAPATLGKSYFHTGTPNRTSTVSISDALNPAIPMLEADDMVYTRVLGRGAKGVVWLATYAGQACAVKKLADLAADADDALRNLIVESNLLFRLQHPRIIGLLGVVVPTSDDIALVMEFMDKGDLFECLQRTKQPTNAVGWAGDKGTYALHVAEGLASLHTRSPPIIHRDIKARNVLVDSAKGAKICDFGESRTRTFEETMTSNVGTARWIAPEVQYGTDRIRC
;
A
#
# COMPACT_ATOMS: atom_id res chain seq x y z
N MET A 1 22.94 30.17 2.93
CA MET A 1 21.47 30.10 3.19
C MET A 1 21.03 28.68 2.93
N VAL A 2 20.42 28.01 3.91
CA VAL A 2 19.72 26.73 3.70
C VAL A 2 18.24 27.04 3.69
N THR A 3 17.65 27.13 2.50
CA THR A 3 16.21 27.39 2.35
C THR A 3 15.46 26.09 2.63
N ARG A 4 14.93 25.95 3.85
CA ARG A 4 14.07 24.82 4.22
C ARG A 4 12.64 25.11 3.79
N SER A 5 12.14 24.38 2.80
CA SER A 5 10.71 24.36 2.48
C SER A 5 10.04 23.21 3.22
N VAL A 6 9.12 23.54 4.11
CA VAL A 6 8.10 22.60 4.62
C VAL A 6 6.90 22.83 3.72
N VAL A 7 6.47 21.80 2.99
CA VAL A 7 5.33 21.93 2.07
C VAL A 7 4.25 20.97 2.54
N ASP A 8 3.19 21.53 3.10
CA ASP A 8 2.02 20.77 3.54
C ASP A 8 1.05 20.54 2.37
N ASN A 9 0.27 19.47 2.53
CA ASN A 9 -0.53 18.70 1.57
C ASN A 9 -1.16 19.44 0.35
N VAL A 10 -1.59 20.70 0.48
CA VAL A 10 -2.36 21.42 -0.56
C VAL A 10 -1.48 22.06 -1.65
N GLU A 11 -0.25 22.50 -1.33
CA GLU A 11 0.58 23.25 -2.28
C GLU A 11 1.42 22.37 -3.21
N LEU A 12 1.79 21.17 -2.75
CA LEU A 12 2.74 20.28 -3.42
C LEU A 12 2.28 19.77 -4.80
N LEU A 13 0.97 19.68 -5.02
CA LEU A 13 0.37 19.26 -6.29
C LEU A 13 0.14 20.41 -7.29
N GLN A 14 0.34 21.67 -6.87
CA GLN A 14 0.25 22.85 -7.74
C GLN A 14 1.62 23.40 -8.16
N LEU A 15 2.69 23.03 -7.44
CA LEU A 15 4.06 23.44 -7.73
C LEU A 15 4.67 22.65 -8.91
N THR A 16 5.01 23.35 -9.98
CA THR A 16 5.71 22.76 -11.15
C THR A 16 7.23 22.67 -10.98
N SER A 17 7.81 23.48 -10.09
CA SER A 17 9.25 23.44 -9.75
C SER A 17 9.52 24.05 -8.38
N LEU A 18 10.55 23.55 -7.69
CA LEU A 18 11.12 24.19 -6.49
C LEU A 18 12.23 25.20 -6.87
N PRO A 19 12.42 26.29 -6.11
CA PRO A 19 13.54 27.22 -6.34
C PRO A 19 14.90 26.52 -6.24
N ALA A 20 15.85 26.89 -7.11
CA ALA A 20 17.18 26.28 -7.18
C ALA A 20 18.03 26.42 -5.90
N SER A 21 17.63 27.27 -4.94
CA SER A 21 18.25 27.43 -3.63
C SER A 21 17.75 26.44 -2.56
N VAL A 22 16.73 25.63 -2.86
CA VAL A 22 16.21 24.61 -1.94
C VAL A 22 17.11 23.37 -2.00
N THR A 23 17.73 23.03 -0.87
CA THR A 23 18.61 21.86 -0.72
C THR A 23 18.00 20.77 0.17
N SER A 24 16.97 21.10 0.96
CA SER A 24 16.29 20.16 1.85
C SER A 24 14.78 20.35 1.76
N VAL A 25 14.07 19.24 1.53
CA VAL A 25 12.62 19.17 1.42
C VAL A 25 12.07 18.33 2.57
N THR A 26 10.97 18.77 3.18
CA THR A 26 10.25 18.02 4.21
C THR A 26 8.77 17.96 3.84
N ILE A 27 8.25 16.75 3.71
CA ILE A 27 6.88 16.42 3.32
C ILE A 27 6.27 15.65 4.50
N LYS A 28 5.24 16.18 5.18
CA LYS A 28 4.61 15.52 6.32
C LYS A 28 3.10 15.43 6.13
N ASN A 29 2.50 14.31 6.54
CA ASN A 29 1.04 14.11 6.51
C ASN A 29 0.39 14.47 5.14
N SER A 30 1.13 14.32 4.04
CA SER A 30 0.82 14.93 2.75
C SER A 30 0.13 13.98 1.76
N GLY A 31 -0.19 12.75 2.16
CA GLY A 31 -0.90 11.77 1.32
C GLY A 31 -0.22 11.41 -0.02
N VAL A 32 1.07 11.76 -0.19
CA VAL A 32 1.80 11.61 -1.47
C VAL A 32 2.06 10.14 -1.75
N VAL A 33 1.28 9.59 -2.68
CA VAL A 33 1.34 8.18 -3.12
C VAL A 33 2.62 7.88 -3.92
N GLU A 34 2.98 8.79 -4.82
CA GLU A 34 4.03 8.62 -5.82
C GLU A 34 5.08 9.73 -5.66
N LEU A 35 6.29 9.36 -5.23
CA LEU A 35 7.37 10.33 -5.10
C LEU A 35 7.80 10.91 -6.46
N ALA A 36 7.56 10.19 -7.56
CA ALA A 36 7.79 10.67 -8.93
C ALA A 36 7.16 12.06 -9.23
N LYS A 37 5.99 12.33 -8.64
CA LYS A 37 5.23 13.57 -8.79
C LYS A 37 5.77 14.73 -7.95
N VAL A 38 6.70 14.50 -7.01
CA VAL A 38 7.33 15.56 -6.22
C VAL A 38 8.31 16.35 -7.10
N PRO A 39 8.18 17.69 -7.22
CA PRO A 39 9.03 18.53 -8.07
C PRO A 39 10.40 18.81 -7.42
N LEU A 40 11.21 17.77 -7.20
CA LEU A 40 12.57 17.92 -6.67
C LEU A 40 13.49 18.59 -7.71
N GLY A 41 14.11 19.70 -7.30
CA GLY A 41 15.16 20.36 -8.08
C GLY A 41 16.51 19.67 -7.94
N PRO A 42 17.45 19.86 -8.88
CA PRO A 42 18.75 19.18 -8.89
C PRO A 42 19.68 19.54 -7.71
N GLY A 43 19.36 20.60 -6.95
CA GLY A 43 20.08 21.00 -5.74
C GLY A 43 19.61 20.29 -4.46
N VAL A 44 18.52 19.51 -4.50
CA VAL A 44 17.99 18.83 -3.30
C VAL A 44 18.85 17.61 -2.96
N THR A 45 19.44 17.64 -1.76
CA THR A 45 20.28 16.55 -1.21
C THR A 45 19.65 15.87 0.00
N SER A 46 18.62 16.46 0.60
CA SER A 46 17.93 15.95 1.78
C SER A 46 16.42 15.89 1.58
N LEU A 47 15.82 14.73 1.80
CA LEU A 47 14.38 14.51 1.77
C LEU A 47 13.90 13.85 3.06
N SER A 48 12.90 14.43 3.72
CA SER A 48 12.16 13.79 4.83
C SER A 48 10.70 13.62 4.42
N LEU A 49 10.19 12.40 4.62
CA LEU A 49 8.80 11.98 4.42
C LEU A 49 8.13 11.62 5.76
N GLU A 50 8.66 12.12 6.88
CA GLU A 50 8.25 11.75 8.23
C GLU A 50 6.73 11.82 8.43
N GLY A 51 6.13 10.75 8.94
CA GLY A 51 4.71 10.67 9.24
C GLY A 51 3.78 10.45 8.04
N ASN A 52 4.29 10.27 6.81
CA ASN A 52 3.47 9.83 5.67
C ASN A 52 3.16 8.33 5.80
N ASN A 53 2.29 8.01 6.76
CA ASN A 53 1.95 6.66 7.15
C ASN A 53 1.04 5.94 6.14
N SER A 54 0.26 6.66 5.34
CA SER A 54 -0.47 6.07 4.21
C SER A 54 -1.10 7.11 3.25
N PRO A 55 -1.19 6.83 1.94
CA PRO A 55 -0.58 5.67 1.28
C PRO A 55 0.95 5.74 1.37
N VAL A 56 1.55 4.56 1.52
CA VAL A 56 2.99 4.41 1.72
C VAL A 56 3.72 5.03 0.51
N PRO A 57 4.63 6.01 0.69
CA PRO A 57 5.27 6.68 -0.43
C PRO A 57 6.09 5.70 -1.26
N THR A 58 5.77 5.55 -2.55
CA THR A 58 6.54 4.68 -3.44
C THR A 58 7.68 5.44 -4.11
N PHE A 59 8.91 4.91 -4.01
CA PHE A 59 10.03 5.41 -4.81
C PHE A 59 9.84 5.09 -6.30
N PRO A 60 10.27 5.96 -7.23
CA PRO A 60 10.19 5.68 -8.66
C PRO A 60 11.01 4.43 -9.05
N ASP A 61 10.60 3.74 -10.11
CA ASP A 61 11.40 2.68 -10.72
C ASP A 61 12.75 3.26 -11.21
N PRO A 62 13.92 2.63 -10.95
CA PRO A 62 15.23 3.12 -11.39
C PRO A 62 15.39 3.31 -12.91
N SER A 63 14.55 2.66 -13.73
CA SER A 63 14.49 2.84 -15.18
C SER A 63 13.66 4.06 -15.61
N SER A 64 12.89 4.66 -14.70
CA SER A 64 12.08 5.86 -14.96
C SER A 64 12.94 7.13 -14.99
N GLN A 65 12.54 8.10 -15.81
CA GLN A 65 13.17 9.43 -15.82
C GLN A 65 13.00 10.16 -14.48
N ASP A 66 11.95 9.83 -13.72
CA ASP A 66 11.68 10.42 -12.41
C ASP A 66 12.69 9.99 -11.35
N TYR A 67 13.29 8.80 -11.45
CA TYR A 67 14.32 8.35 -10.51
C TYR A 67 15.57 9.24 -10.55
N ALA A 68 15.90 9.82 -11.72
CA ALA A 68 17.04 10.72 -11.86
C ALA A 68 16.94 11.97 -10.95
N LYS A 69 15.72 12.42 -10.62
CA LYS A 69 15.46 13.52 -9.67
C LYS A 69 16.01 13.22 -8.26
N PHE A 70 16.09 11.94 -7.88
CA PHE A 70 16.51 11.49 -6.55
C PHE A 70 17.99 11.12 -6.48
N ALA A 71 18.70 11.05 -7.61
CA ALA A 71 20.10 10.61 -7.69
C ALA A 71 21.11 11.54 -6.96
N GLY A 72 20.69 12.76 -6.59
CA GLY A 72 21.45 13.70 -5.78
C GLY A 72 21.27 13.56 -4.26
N LEU A 73 20.32 12.74 -3.79
CA LEU A 73 20.04 12.61 -2.36
C LEU A 73 21.18 11.92 -1.60
N THR A 74 21.67 12.59 -0.56
CA THR A 74 22.60 12.04 0.45
C THR A 74 21.90 11.74 1.77
N ARG A 75 20.72 12.31 2.03
CA ARG A 75 19.90 12.07 3.22
C ARG A 75 18.45 11.76 2.86
N LEU A 76 17.93 10.66 3.44
CA LEU A 76 16.55 10.23 3.33
C LEU A 76 16.01 9.84 4.71
N ASP A 77 14.88 10.43 5.07
CA ASP A 77 14.18 10.15 6.32
C ASP A 77 12.74 9.69 6.06
N LEU A 78 12.44 8.49 6.54
CA LEU A 78 11.18 7.77 6.38
C LEU A 78 10.59 7.42 7.77
N THR A 79 10.87 8.25 8.78
CA THR A 79 10.38 8.01 10.15
C THR A 79 8.86 7.93 10.18
N ASN A 80 8.29 6.91 10.86
CA ASN A 80 6.83 6.74 11.00
C ASN A 80 6.04 6.73 9.67
N CYS A 81 6.58 6.11 8.63
CA CYS A 81 5.89 5.90 7.34
C CYS A 81 5.10 4.57 7.29
N GLN A 82 4.98 3.85 8.42
CA GLN A 82 4.32 2.54 8.54
C GLN A 82 4.76 1.50 7.49
N LEU A 83 6.03 1.55 7.08
CA LEU A 83 6.62 0.66 6.06
C LEU A 83 6.70 -0.79 6.60
N PRO A 84 5.95 -1.77 6.04
CA PRO A 84 6.02 -3.17 6.49
C PRO A 84 7.21 -3.92 5.88
N GLN A 85 7.62 -3.50 4.68
CA GLN A 85 8.82 -3.96 3.97
C GLN A 85 9.25 -2.88 2.98
N ILE A 86 10.52 -2.87 2.61
CA ILE A 86 11.06 -2.01 1.55
C ILE A 86 11.71 -2.89 0.50
N ALA A 87 11.22 -2.78 -0.74
CA ALA A 87 11.77 -3.44 -1.92
C ALA A 87 12.39 -2.41 -2.91
N TRP A 88 12.47 -1.14 -2.51
CA TRP A 88 12.98 -0.07 -3.36
C TRP A 88 14.49 -0.12 -3.49
N ILE A 89 14.99 0.24 -4.66
CA ILE A 89 16.38 0.56 -4.88
C ILE A 89 16.57 2.03 -4.46
N PHE A 90 17.42 2.26 -3.47
CA PHE A 90 17.70 3.60 -2.94
C PHE A 90 18.72 4.35 -3.83
N PRO A 91 18.71 5.69 -3.82
CA PRO A 91 19.73 6.49 -4.51
C PRO A 91 21.16 6.08 -4.11
N PRO A 92 22.08 5.89 -5.07
CA PRO A 92 23.41 5.32 -4.78
C PRO A 92 24.34 6.26 -4.01
N LYS A 93 24.01 7.56 -3.90
CA LYS A 93 24.75 8.56 -3.12
C LYS A 93 24.23 8.71 -1.69
N LEU A 94 23.31 7.86 -1.24
CA LEU A 94 22.71 7.98 0.08
C LEU A 94 23.73 7.63 1.17
N GLU A 95 23.97 8.58 2.10
CA GLU A 95 24.89 8.46 3.22
C GLU A 95 24.16 8.36 4.57
N HIS A 96 22.94 8.91 4.66
CA HIS A 96 22.11 8.88 5.87
C HIS A 96 20.70 8.37 5.55
N LEU A 97 20.31 7.28 6.20
CA LEU A 97 18.98 6.68 6.06
C LEU A 97 18.31 6.50 7.43
N VAL A 98 17.12 7.09 7.59
CA VAL A 98 16.31 6.97 8.81
C VAL A 98 15.03 6.19 8.50
N LEU A 99 14.85 5.06 9.18
CA LEU A 99 13.73 4.11 9.05
C LEU A 99 13.01 3.89 10.39
N THR A 100 13.21 4.78 11.37
CA THR A 100 12.69 4.66 12.75
C THR A 100 11.15 4.61 12.79
N LYS A 101 10.55 3.89 13.75
CA LYS A 101 9.08 3.80 13.94
C LYS A 101 8.30 3.27 12.73
N ASN A 102 8.85 2.31 11.98
CA ASN A 102 8.13 1.63 10.89
C ASN A 102 7.71 0.22 11.32
N ALA A 103 7.03 -0.50 10.42
CA ALA A 103 6.55 -1.86 10.65
C ALA A 103 7.53 -2.93 10.07
N LEU A 104 8.81 -2.60 9.92
CA LEU A 104 9.78 -3.48 9.28
C LEU A 104 10.04 -4.72 10.15
N THR A 105 9.72 -5.89 9.60
CA THR A 105 10.00 -7.19 10.24
C THR A 105 11.39 -7.74 9.90
N ARG A 106 12.09 -7.16 8.92
CA ARG A 106 13.47 -7.48 8.56
C ARG A 106 14.21 -6.24 8.05
N ILE A 107 15.54 -6.27 8.12
CA ILE A 107 16.38 -5.23 7.50
C ILE A 107 16.20 -5.31 5.97
N PRO A 108 15.91 -4.19 5.26
CA PRO A 108 15.73 -4.23 3.81
C PRO A 108 17.03 -4.61 3.08
N PRO A 109 17.03 -5.62 2.17
CA PRO A 109 18.26 -6.08 1.50
C PRO A 109 18.99 -4.99 0.71
N THR A 110 18.27 -3.99 0.19
CA THR A 110 18.85 -2.88 -0.58
C THR A 110 19.69 -1.91 0.26
N VAL A 111 19.61 -1.99 1.59
CA VAL A 111 20.47 -1.22 2.51
C VAL A 111 21.93 -1.70 2.45
N PHE A 112 22.17 -3.00 2.27
CA PHE A 112 23.53 -3.57 2.33
C PHE A 112 24.41 -3.20 1.11
N GLY A 113 23.80 -2.69 0.03
CA GLY A 113 24.51 -2.16 -1.13
C GLY A 113 24.89 -0.68 -1.04
N LEU A 114 24.53 0.01 0.04
CA LEU A 114 24.77 1.45 0.22
C LEU A 114 25.98 1.72 1.12
N ASN A 115 26.67 2.84 0.87
CA ASN A 115 27.79 3.30 1.69
C ASN A 115 27.32 4.23 2.84
N LEU A 116 26.44 3.72 3.70
CA LEU A 116 25.81 4.53 4.76
C LEU A 116 26.79 4.89 5.88
N THR A 117 26.80 6.17 6.25
CA THR A 117 27.40 6.67 7.50
C THR A 117 26.43 6.57 8.67
N THR A 118 25.13 6.76 8.43
CA THR A 118 24.07 6.66 9.45
C THR A 118 22.93 5.76 8.97
N LEU A 119 22.52 4.81 9.82
CA LEU A 119 21.32 4.00 9.62
C LEU A 119 20.54 3.91 10.94
N SER A 120 19.28 4.36 10.94
CA SER A 120 18.40 4.26 12.11
C SER A 120 17.23 3.33 11.84
N LEU A 121 17.19 2.20 12.55
CA LEU A 121 16.14 1.16 12.51
C LEU A 121 15.35 1.07 13.82
N GLY A 122 15.52 2.03 14.75
CA GLY A 122 14.87 2.01 16.06
C GLY A 122 13.35 1.90 15.98
N GLU A 123 12.72 1.33 17.02
CA GLU A 123 11.26 1.21 17.13
C GLU A 123 10.60 0.48 15.93
N ASN A 124 11.31 -0.47 15.30
CA ASN A 124 10.76 -1.41 14.32
C ASN A 124 10.59 -2.81 14.94
N PRO A 125 9.55 -3.58 14.57
CA PRO A 125 9.34 -4.95 15.02
C PRO A 125 10.22 -5.95 14.23
N LEU A 126 11.55 -5.73 14.20
CA LEU A 126 12.49 -6.65 13.54
C LEU A 126 12.36 -8.04 14.19
N GLY A 127 12.05 -9.04 13.36
CA GLY A 127 11.86 -10.42 13.78
C GLY A 127 13.17 -11.17 14.04
N ASN A 128 13.07 -12.48 14.20
CA ASN A 128 14.21 -13.38 14.39
C ASN A 128 14.88 -13.84 13.08
N SER A 129 14.43 -13.34 11.92
CA SER A 129 15.01 -13.67 10.62
C SER A 129 16.49 -13.28 10.57
N ALA A 130 17.33 -14.24 10.22
CA ALA A 130 18.77 -14.09 10.30
C ALA A 130 19.38 -13.48 9.03
N ILE A 131 20.40 -12.63 9.21
CA ILE A 131 21.20 -12.05 8.12
C ILE A 131 22.47 -12.86 7.89
N SER A 132 23.07 -12.76 6.70
CA SER A 132 24.35 -13.40 6.41
C SER A 132 25.52 -12.70 7.11
N SER A 133 26.63 -13.42 7.28
CA SER A 133 27.90 -12.86 7.79
C SER A 133 28.38 -11.63 6.98
N ALA A 134 28.12 -11.59 5.66
CA ALA A 134 28.50 -10.46 4.82
C ALA A 134 27.65 -9.21 5.09
N GLU A 135 26.34 -9.38 5.30
CA GLU A 135 25.42 -8.30 5.66
C GLU A 135 25.70 -7.76 7.07
N PHE A 136 26.05 -8.65 8.00
CA PHE A 136 26.48 -8.27 9.35
C PHE A 136 27.77 -7.43 9.35
N GLU A 137 28.78 -7.82 8.56
CA GLU A 137 30.01 -7.03 8.38
C GLU A 137 29.78 -5.72 7.61
N ALA A 138 28.75 -5.64 6.75
CA ALA A 138 28.36 -4.38 6.12
C ALA A 138 27.77 -3.41 7.15
N LEU A 139 26.86 -3.87 8.02
CA LEU A 139 26.26 -3.05 9.08
C LEU A 139 27.30 -2.54 10.11
N LYS A 140 28.33 -3.34 10.44
CA LYS A 140 29.44 -2.92 11.34
C LYS A 140 30.22 -1.70 10.85
N ARG A 141 30.23 -1.41 9.54
CA ARG A 141 30.95 -0.26 8.96
C ARG A 141 30.20 1.06 9.12
N ILE A 142 28.91 1.01 9.46
CA ILE A 142 28.06 2.18 9.64
C ILE A 142 28.43 2.86 10.96
N LYS A 143 28.95 4.09 10.90
CA LYS A 143 29.45 4.82 12.08
C LYS A 143 28.35 5.08 13.13
N GLN A 144 27.12 5.29 12.68
CA GLN A 144 25.97 5.54 13.54
C GLN A 144 24.82 4.58 13.18
N LEU A 145 24.82 3.41 13.80
CA LEU A 145 23.78 2.39 13.66
C LEU A 145 22.86 2.38 14.89
N THR A 146 21.57 2.65 14.69
CA THR A 146 20.53 2.52 15.73
C THR A 146 19.66 1.29 15.43
N LEU A 147 19.51 0.39 16.39
CA LEU A 147 18.62 -0.77 16.32
C LEU A 147 17.43 -0.62 17.29
N PRO A 148 16.35 -1.41 17.14
CA PRO A 148 15.27 -1.48 18.12
C PRO A 148 15.78 -1.89 19.51
N SER A 149 15.37 -1.17 20.54
CA SER A 149 15.62 -1.52 21.94
C SER A 149 14.54 -2.49 22.44
N GLY A 150 14.91 -3.74 22.71
CA GLY A 150 13.99 -4.75 23.23
C GLY A 150 14.64 -6.13 23.36
N ALA A 151 13.88 -7.10 23.88
CA ALA A 151 14.30 -8.50 23.89
C ALA A 151 14.28 -9.05 22.47
N VAL A 152 15.44 -9.45 21.93
CA VAL A 152 15.52 -10.07 20.61
C VAL A 152 14.89 -11.48 20.71
N PRO A 153 13.89 -11.82 19.88
CA PRO A 153 13.32 -13.17 19.88
C PRO A 153 14.37 -14.23 19.52
N PRO A 154 14.21 -15.49 19.98
CA PRO A 154 15.18 -16.55 19.69
C PRO A 154 15.35 -16.76 18.18
N CYS A 155 16.61 -16.79 17.76
CA CYS A 155 16.99 -16.93 16.35
C CYS A 155 16.45 -18.22 15.72
N GLU A 156 16.16 -18.16 14.42
CA GLU A 156 15.79 -19.34 13.63
C GLU A 156 16.92 -20.39 13.63
N ALA A 157 16.56 -21.65 13.37
CA ALA A 157 17.50 -22.76 13.39
C ALA A 157 18.66 -22.56 12.38
N GLY A 158 19.90 -22.65 12.86
CA GLY A 158 21.11 -22.39 12.07
C GLY A 158 21.64 -20.94 12.16
N ALA A 159 20.96 -20.06 12.89
CA ALA A 159 21.43 -18.72 13.21
C ALA A 159 21.87 -18.58 14.67
N THR A 160 22.78 -17.64 14.93
CA THR A 160 23.29 -17.31 16.27
C THR A 160 23.16 -15.81 16.51
N LEU A 161 22.73 -15.43 17.72
CA LEU A 161 22.62 -14.04 18.12
C LEU A 161 24.02 -13.44 18.30
N GLN A 162 24.38 -12.41 17.53
CA GLN A 162 25.65 -11.70 17.63
C GLN A 162 25.46 -10.23 17.99
N PRO A 163 26.23 -9.66 18.94
CA PRO A 163 26.20 -8.24 19.25
C PRO A 163 26.85 -7.44 18.12
N ILE A 164 26.22 -6.34 17.71
CA ILE A 164 26.74 -5.46 16.64
C ILE A 164 27.14 -4.07 17.13
N SER A 165 26.48 -3.58 18.18
CA SER A 165 26.81 -2.32 18.85
C SER A 165 26.52 -2.42 20.34
N THR A 166 26.82 -1.36 21.09
CA THR A 166 26.48 -1.21 22.51
C THR A 166 24.97 -1.24 22.81
N SER A 167 24.11 -1.24 21.78
CA SER A 167 22.67 -1.07 21.92
C SER A 167 21.83 -2.13 21.17
N GLY A 168 22.45 -3.17 20.60
CA GLY A 168 21.68 -4.22 19.92
C GLY A 168 22.49 -5.42 19.43
N SER A 169 21.77 -6.52 19.25
CA SER A 169 22.24 -7.78 18.70
C SER A 169 21.34 -8.22 17.55
N LEU A 170 21.88 -8.99 16.61
CA LEU A 170 21.16 -9.50 15.43
C LEU A 170 21.39 -11.01 15.28
N CYS A 171 20.40 -11.71 14.76
CA CYS A 171 20.57 -13.11 14.37
C CYS A 171 21.41 -13.17 13.09
N VAL A 172 22.54 -13.87 13.14
CA VAL A 172 23.44 -14.08 12.00
C VAL A 172 23.40 -15.55 11.63
N THR A 173 23.10 -15.87 10.37
CA THR A 173 23.28 -17.23 9.85
C THR A 173 24.76 -17.53 9.89
N VAL A 174 25.15 -18.51 10.71
CA VAL A 174 26.51 -19.04 10.66
C VAL A 174 26.53 -19.98 9.46
N THR A 175 26.73 -19.41 8.27
CA THR A 175 27.39 -20.17 7.22
C THR A 175 28.70 -20.68 7.84
N PRO A 176 28.90 -22.00 8.05
CA PRO A 176 30.22 -22.49 8.37
C PRO A 176 31.13 -21.94 7.27
N PRO A 177 32.31 -21.38 7.59
CA PRO A 177 33.14 -20.73 6.60
C PRO A 177 33.31 -21.71 5.45
N SER A 178 32.78 -21.35 4.28
CA SER A 178 32.99 -22.11 3.06
C SER A 178 34.49 -22.24 2.96
N SER A 179 35.00 -23.46 3.13
CA SER A 179 36.43 -23.66 3.29
C SER A 179 37.10 -23.07 2.06
N SER A 180 37.86 -21.98 2.25
CA SER A 180 38.93 -21.61 1.32
C SER A 180 39.62 -22.92 0.99
N PRO A 181 39.64 -23.35 -0.29
CA PRO A 181 39.82 -24.75 -0.68
C PRO A 181 40.99 -25.29 0.10
N SER A 182 40.67 -26.20 1.03
CA SER A 182 41.53 -26.50 2.17
C SER A 182 42.92 -26.81 1.67
N THR A 183 43.97 -26.44 2.40
CA THR A 183 45.35 -26.41 1.86
C THR A 183 45.75 -27.72 1.15
N GLY A 184 45.16 -28.86 1.53
CA GLY A 184 45.25 -30.15 0.83
C GLY A 184 44.72 -30.22 -0.61
N ILE A 185 43.77 -29.39 -1.06
CA ILE A 185 43.34 -29.30 -2.47
C ILE A 185 44.37 -28.53 -3.30
N ILE A 186 44.90 -27.41 -2.79
CA ILE A 186 45.95 -26.64 -3.47
C ILE A 186 47.26 -27.44 -3.50
N VAL A 187 47.62 -28.09 -2.39
CA VAL A 187 48.74 -29.05 -2.32
C VAL A 187 48.45 -30.27 -3.21
N GLY A 188 47.23 -30.79 -3.26
CA GLY A 188 46.85 -31.93 -4.11
C GLY A 188 46.96 -31.62 -5.61
N LEU A 189 46.54 -30.42 -6.03
CA LEU A 189 46.67 -29.97 -7.43
C LEU A 189 48.12 -29.62 -7.79
N THR A 190 48.90 -29.05 -6.88
CA THR A 190 50.33 -28.75 -7.16
C THR A 190 51.19 -30.02 -7.16
N VAL A 191 51.00 -30.94 -6.20
CA VAL A 191 51.67 -32.24 -6.17
C VAL A 191 51.20 -33.11 -7.34
N GLY A 192 49.90 -33.16 -7.61
CA GLY A 192 49.34 -33.89 -8.76
C GLY A 192 49.88 -33.36 -10.10
N GLY A 193 49.95 -32.02 -10.26
CA GLY A 193 50.57 -31.37 -11.41
C GLY A 193 52.07 -31.67 -11.53
N ALA A 194 52.81 -31.64 -10.43
CA ALA A 194 54.24 -31.99 -10.41
C ALA A 194 54.49 -33.47 -10.77
N VAL A 195 53.67 -34.39 -10.27
CA VAL A 195 53.71 -35.81 -10.62
C VAL A 195 53.35 -36.03 -12.09
N LEU A 196 52.32 -35.34 -12.60
CA LEU A 196 51.95 -35.41 -14.02
C LEU A 196 53.08 -34.89 -14.93
N LEU A 197 53.71 -33.77 -14.57
CA LEU A 197 54.86 -33.22 -15.28
C LEU A 197 56.09 -34.14 -15.21
N LEU A 198 56.33 -34.81 -14.08
CA LEU A 198 57.36 -35.85 -13.95
C LEU A 198 57.07 -37.05 -14.87
N ILE A 199 55.84 -37.54 -14.91
CA ILE A 199 55.43 -38.65 -15.78
C ILE A 199 55.60 -38.26 -17.25
N VAL A 200 55.12 -37.08 -17.65
CA VAL A 200 55.31 -36.55 -19.02
C VAL A 200 56.80 -36.39 -19.34
N GLY A 201 57.59 -35.87 -18.40
CA GLY A 201 59.04 -35.74 -18.52
C GLY A 201 59.76 -37.08 -18.69
N VAL A 202 59.38 -38.11 -17.92
CA VAL A 202 59.90 -39.48 -18.06
C VAL A 202 59.49 -40.10 -19.39
N ILE A 203 58.26 -39.90 -19.85
CA ILE A 203 57.81 -40.35 -21.18
C ILE A 203 58.63 -39.64 -22.27
N PHE A 204 58.84 -38.34 -22.17
CA PHE A 204 59.64 -37.58 -23.14
C PHE A 204 61.12 -38.02 -23.11
N TYR A 205 61.70 -38.23 -21.93
CA TYR A 205 63.06 -38.75 -21.76
C TYR A 205 63.20 -40.16 -22.36
N ARG A 206 62.26 -41.08 -22.10
CA ARG A 206 62.26 -42.41 -22.72
C ARG A 206 62.10 -42.34 -24.24
N ARG A 207 61.24 -41.46 -24.78
CA ARG A 207 61.11 -41.23 -26.23
C ARG A 207 62.37 -40.60 -26.84
N ARG A 208 63.06 -39.71 -26.12
CA ARG A 208 64.31 -39.08 -26.57
C ARG A 208 65.47 -40.07 -26.53
N LYS A 209 65.53 -40.95 -25.53
CA LYS A 209 66.50 -42.05 -25.44
C LYS A 209 66.24 -43.14 -26.50
N ALA A 210 64.98 -43.49 -26.76
CA ALA A 210 64.62 -44.39 -27.87
C ALA A 210 64.99 -43.80 -29.25
N LYS A 211 64.85 -42.48 -29.44
CA LYS A 211 65.35 -41.78 -30.64
C LYS A 211 66.87 -41.63 -30.70
N ALA A 212 67.60 -41.93 -29.62
CA ALA A 212 69.06 -41.92 -29.56
C ALA A 212 69.67 -43.32 -29.79
N THR A 213 68.87 -44.32 -30.17
CA THR A 213 69.33 -45.68 -30.46
C THR A 213 68.73 -46.19 -31.77
N THR A 214 69.09 -45.53 -32.88
CA THR A 214 69.03 -46.09 -34.23
C THR A 214 70.07 -45.37 -35.07
N THR A 215 71.20 -46.03 -35.32
CA THR A 215 72.36 -45.45 -36.02
C THR A 215 72.64 -46.28 -37.27
N TYR A 216 72.64 -45.64 -38.45
CA TYR A 216 73.26 -46.12 -39.72
C TYR A 216 72.61 -47.38 -40.38
N HIS A 217 72.58 -47.60 -41.71
CA HIS A 217 72.99 -46.87 -42.93
C HIS A 217 72.35 -47.64 -44.15
N PRO A 218 72.73 -47.50 -45.44
CA PRO A 218 72.89 -46.34 -46.34
C PRO A 218 72.09 -46.46 -47.69
N TYR A 219 72.05 -45.38 -48.51
CA TYR A 219 71.74 -45.30 -49.98
C TYR A 219 70.39 -45.92 -50.49
N ASP A 220 69.73 -45.49 -51.57
CA ASP A 220 70.14 -44.72 -52.76
C ASP A 220 68.99 -43.82 -53.33
N ASN A 221 69.30 -43.02 -54.35
CA ASN A 221 68.47 -42.03 -55.02
C ASN A 221 67.47 -42.60 -56.05
N ARG A 222 66.34 -41.90 -56.28
CA ARG A 222 65.94 -41.37 -57.62
C ARG A 222 64.61 -40.57 -57.61
N ARG A 223 64.61 -39.46 -58.35
CA ARG A 223 63.43 -38.78 -58.96
C ARG A 223 62.99 -39.55 -60.25
N PRO A 224 62.04 -39.06 -61.06
CA PRO A 224 60.61 -38.80 -60.81
C PRO A 224 59.70 -39.39 -61.92
N SER A 225 58.38 -39.54 -61.71
CA SER A 225 57.37 -39.39 -62.80
C SER A 225 55.90 -39.61 -62.35
N ASN A 226 55.03 -38.70 -62.82
CA ASN A 226 53.60 -38.93 -63.12
C ASN A 226 53.53 -39.55 -64.56
N PRO A 227 52.44 -40.15 -65.11
CA PRO A 227 51.03 -39.78 -64.87
C PRO A 227 49.88 -40.83 -65.10
N HIS A 228 48.64 -40.37 -64.84
CA HIS A 228 47.33 -40.68 -65.49
C HIS A 228 46.56 -42.02 -65.29
N ARG A 229 45.34 -41.89 -64.70
CA ARG A 229 44.00 -42.06 -65.35
C ARG A 229 42.90 -41.42 -64.46
N ARG A 230 42.07 -40.49 -64.99
CA ARG A 230 40.64 -40.63 -65.43
C ARG A 230 39.69 -41.19 -64.33
N SER A 231 38.46 -40.69 -64.08
CA SER A 231 37.53 -39.83 -64.86
C SER A 231 36.29 -39.44 -64.00
N ASP A 232 35.38 -38.48 -64.27
CA ASP A 232 35.31 -37.24 -65.11
C ASP A 232 33.95 -36.50 -64.82
N CYS A 233 33.82 -35.18 -65.11
CA CYS A 233 32.56 -34.37 -65.28
C CYS A 233 31.61 -34.08 -64.07
N SER A 234 30.75 -33.03 -63.99
CA SER A 234 30.61 -31.68 -64.61
C SER A 234 29.58 -30.81 -63.82
N PHE A 235 29.64 -29.47 -63.93
CA PHE A 235 28.79 -28.40 -63.29
C PHE A 235 27.61 -27.92 -64.22
N PRO A 236 26.81 -26.81 -64.00
CA PRO A 236 26.31 -26.05 -62.81
C PRO A 236 24.84 -25.44 -62.86
N ARG A 237 24.30 -24.93 -61.72
CA ARG A 237 23.39 -23.72 -61.52
C ARG A 237 22.00 -23.60 -62.27
N PRO A 238 21.15 -22.53 -62.07
CA PRO A 238 20.62 -21.84 -60.86
C PRO A 238 19.08 -21.51 -60.88
N GLN A 239 18.58 -20.72 -59.88
CA GLN A 239 17.43 -19.74 -59.89
C GLN A 239 16.20 -19.97 -58.94
N HIS A 240 15.66 -18.81 -58.48
CA HIS A 240 14.39 -18.51 -57.76
C HIS A 240 13.28 -18.11 -58.80
N PRO A 241 12.04 -17.61 -58.49
CA PRO A 241 11.29 -17.36 -57.24
C PRO A 241 9.77 -17.80 -57.27
N THR A 242 8.93 -17.30 -56.33
CA THR A 242 7.43 -17.26 -56.28
C THR A 242 6.65 -18.61 -56.23
N GLY A 243 5.38 -18.72 -55.76
CA GLY A 243 4.49 -17.82 -55.03
C GLY A 243 3.02 -18.36 -54.91
N HIS A 244 2.28 -17.95 -53.88
CA HIS A 244 0.81 -17.99 -53.69
C HIS A 244 -0.05 -19.29 -53.52
N LYS A 245 -0.77 -19.30 -52.36
CA LYS A 245 -2.24 -19.49 -52.16
C LYS A 245 -2.91 -20.88 -51.96
N SER A 246 -3.97 -20.81 -51.14
CA SER A 246 -5.19 -21.64 -50.98
C SER A 246 -5.17 -22.93 -50.13
N ASP A 247 -5.82 -22.81 -48.96
CA ASP A 247 -6.75 -23.73 -48.26
C ASP A 247 -7.75 -24.52 -49.16
N PRO A 248 -8.58 -25.47 -48.65
CA PRO A 248 -8.84 -25.86 -47.24
C PRO A 248 -8.97 -27.38 -46.93
N HIS A 249 -9.30 -27.68 -45.65
CA HIS A 249 -10.19 -28.76 -45.14
C HIS A 249 -9.66 -30.13 -44.60
N ARG A 250 -9.83 -30.28 -43.25
CA ARG A 250 -10.63 -31.31 -42.52
C ARG A 250 -9.91 -32.48 -41.81
N GLY A 251 -10.34 -32.73 -40.56
CA GLY A 251 -10.02 -33.92 -39.72
C GLY A 251 -9.19 -33.55 -38.47
N SER A 252 -9.74 -33.31 -37.26
CA SER A 252 -10.62 -34.10 -36.38
C SER A 252 -9.91 -35.25 -35.63
N SER A 253 -9.44 -34.98 -34.41
CA SER A 253 -9.67 -35.80 -33.20
C SER A 253 -9.04 -35.14 -31.95
N ALA A 254 -9.77 -35.13 -30.84
CA ALA A 254 -9.32 -34.65 -29.53
C ALA A 254 -10.00 -35.48 -28.43
N GLU A 255 -9.30 -35.75 -27.32
CA GLU A 255 -9.79 -36.37 -26.07
C GLU A 255 -8.62 -36.41 -25.03
N PRO A 256 -8.85 -36.56 -23.71
CA PRO A 256 -9.81 -35.77 -22.91
C PRO A 256 -9.26 -35.37 -21.50
N LEU A 257 -10.07 -34.62 -20.74
CA LEU A 257 -9.90 -34.38 -19.29
C LEU A 257 -10.93 -35.20 -18.49
N PRO A 258 -10.63 -35.66 -17.26
CA PRO A 258 -11.60 -36.38 -16.42
C PRO A 258 -12.44 -35.45 -15.52
N ARG A 259 -13.72 -35.80 -15.33
CA ARG A 259 -14.63 -35.27 -14.30
C ARG A 259 -15.59 -36.38 -13.87
N TYR A 260 -15.70 -36.63 -12.56
CA TYR A 260 -16.74 -37.42 -11.88
C TYR A 260 -16.86 -36.90 -10.43
N THR A 261 -17.99 -36.86 -9.72
CA THR A 261 -19.45 -36.87 -10.03
C THR A 261 -20.17 -36.39 -8.77
N SER A 262 -21.42 -35.93 -8.90
CA SER A 262 -22.32 -35.68 -7.75
C SER A 262 -23.28 -36.86 -7.55
N THR A 263 -23.61 -37.18 -6.31
CA THR A 263 -24.77 -38.00 -5.93
C THR A 263 -25.59 -37.27 -4.87
N ALA A 264 -26.91 -37.25 -5.05
CA ALA A 264 -27.85 -36.62 -4.14
C ALA A 264 -28.79 -37.67 -3.53
N THR A 265 -29.04 -37.56 -2.22
CA THR A 265 -30.13 -38.24 -1.52
C THR A 265 -30.74 -37.27 -0.52
N GLY A 266 -32.05 -37.09 -0.56
CA GLY A 266 -32.77 -36.20 0.36
C GLY A 266 -33.02 -36.84 1.72
N GLY A 267 -33.24 -35.99 2.72
CA GLY A 267 -33.67 -36.37 4.06
C GLY A 267 -34.21 -35.14 4.79
N SER A 268 -35.42 -35.27 5.34
CA SER A 268 -36.11 -34.18 6.05
C SER A 268 -36.15 -34.47 7.55
N SER A 269 -36.06 -33.43 8.39
CA SER A 269 -36.77 -33.23 9.67
C SER A 269 -35.94 -32.68 10.85
N SER A 270 -36.66 -31.92 11.68
CA SER A 270 -36.48 -31.70 13.13
C SER A 270 -35.18 -31.11 13.69
N ASN A 271 -35.29 -29.82 14.04
CA ASN A 271 -34.72 -29.22 15.26
C ASN A 271 -35.09 -30.08 16.51
N PRO A 272 -34.26 -30.11 17.56
CA PRO A 272 -34.67 -29.37 18.75
C PRO A 272 -33.55 -28.64 19.52
N ASN A 273 -33.99 -27.66 20.31
CA ASN A 273 -33.20 -26.92 21.29
C ASN A 273 -32.45 -27.84 22.28
N ASN A 274 -31.30 -27.39 22.77
CA ASN A 274 -31.01 -27.54 24.20
C ASN A 274 -30.07 -26.44 24.72
N ASN A 275 -30.59 -25.68 25.68
CA ASN A 275 -29.84 -24.80 26.57
C ASN A 275 -29.73 -25.53 27.93
N PRO A 276 -28.66 -25.37 28.71
CA PRO A 276 -28.91 -25.06 30.12
C PRO A 276 -27.94 -24.04 30.74
N PHE A 277 -28.48 -23.21 31.65
CA PHE A 277 -27.72 -22.49 32.69
C PHE A 277 -27.02 -23.52 33.60
N GLY A 278 -25.82 -23.34 34.18
CA GLY A 278 -25.19 -22.23 34.93
C GLY A 278 -24.69 -22.81 36.29
N PRO A 279 -24.31 -22.02 37.32
CA PRO A 279 -23.22 -21.03 37.48
C PRO A 279 -22.02 -21.57 38.32
N PHE A 280 -21.01 -20.74 38.67
CA PHE A 280 -20.11 -20.73 39.88
C PHE A 280 -18.79 -19.97 39.58
N THR A 281 -18.61 -18.70 39.98
CA THR A 281 -17.89 -18.14 41.18
C THR A 281 -16.35 -18.08 41.15
N ASN A 282 -15.85 -16.82 41.15
CA ASN A 282 -14.66 -16.23 41.82
C ASN A 282 -13.42 -17.08 42.17
N ASP A 283 -12.23 -16.69 41.67
CA ASP A 283 -11.26 -15.78 42.35
C ASP A 283 -10.20 -15.33 41.32
N LYS A 284 -9.90 -14.03 41.18
CA LYS A 284 -8.80 -13.25 41.81
C LYS A 284 -7.37 -13.75 41.53
N ASP A 285 -6.66 -13.08 40.62
CA ASP A 285 -5.67 -12.05 41.00
C ASP A 285 -5.22 -11.24 39.75
N ALA A 286 -4.72 -10.02 39.97
CA ALA A 286 -4.44 -9.01 38.93
C ALA A 286 -2.91 -8.89 38.60
N PRO A 287 -2.47 -8.12 37.57
CA PRO A 287 -2.60 -6.66 37.57
C PRO A 287 -3.06 -5.97 36.26
N ALA A 288 -3.84 -4.92 36.47
CA ALA A 288 -4.01 -3.68 35.70
C ALA A 288 -2.71 -3.08 35.07
N THR A 289 -2.69 -2.18 34.06
CA THR A 289 -3.61 -1.74 32.97
C THR A 289 -2.80 -0.77 32.06
N LEU A 290 -3.04 -0.72 30.74
CA LEU A 290 -3.17 0.52 29.92
C LEU A 290 -3.49 0.12 28.46
N GLY A 291 -4.47 0.69 27.74
CA GLY A 291 -5.49 1.65 28.14
C GLY A 291 -6.20 2.21 26.89
N LYS A 292 -7.45 1.81 26.64
CA LYS A 292 -8.28 2.37 25.56
C LYS A 292 -8.66 3.82 25.88
N SER A 293 -8.42 4.72 24.93
CA SER A 293 -9.06 6.05 24.82
C SER A 293 -9.62 6.11 23.39
N TYR A 294 -10.87 6.47 23.13
CA TYR A 294 -11.65 7.51 23.79
C TYR A 294 -13.07 7.05 24.24
N PHE A 295 -13.41 7.39 25.48
CA PHE A 295 -14.73 7.51 26.12
C PHE A 295 -15.88 6.53 25.77
N HIS A 296 -16.29 5.77 26.79
CA HIS A 296 -17.66 5.25 26.90
C HIS A 296 -18.20 5.34 28.34
N THR A 297 -19.39 5.92 28.47
CA THR A 297 -20.42 5.75 29.51
C THR A 297 -19.99 5.35 30.94
N GLY A 298 -20.06 6.33 31.86
CA GLY A 298 -20.05 6.13 33.32
C GLY A 298 -20.85 7.25 34.03
N THR A 299 -21.56 6.90 35.11
CA THR A 299 -22.50 7.76 35.85
C THR A 299 -21.86 9.02 36.49
N PRO A 300 -22.65 10.06 36.80
CA PRO A 300 -22.16 11.44 36.75
C PRO A 300 -21.38 11.87 38.00
N ASN A 301 -20.22 12.50 37.78
CA ASN A 301 -19.72 13.51 38.72
C ASN A 301 -18.81 14.54 38.03
N ARG A 302 -19.19 15.82 38.14
CA ARG A 302 -18.48 17.03 37.65
C ARG A 302 -18.04 17.03 36.17
N THR A 303 -19.03 17.41 35.35
CA THR A 303 -18.91 18.13 34.07
C THR A 303 -17.64 18.98 33.90
N SER A 304 -16.76 18.54 33.00
CA SER A 304 -16.01 19.43 32.12
C SER A 304 -16.70 19.41 30.76
N THR A 305 -17.66 20.32 30.56
CA THR A 305 -18.35 20.50 29.27
C THR A 305 -17.35 21.06 28.25
N VAL A 306 -16.80 20.18 27.41
CA VAL A 306 -16.03 20.59 26.23
C VAL A 306 -16.96 21.40 25.34
N SER A 307 -16.61 22.64 25.02
CA SER A 307 -17.48 23.50 24.21
C SER A 307 -17.57 22.97 22.77
N ILE A 308 -18.67 23.25 22.08
CA ILE A 308 -18.82 22.88 20.65
C ILE A 308 -17.64 23.42 19.83
N SER A 309 -17.21 24.65 20.12
CA SER A 309 -16.04 25.31 19.52
C SER A 309 -14.72 24.55 19.72
N ASP A 310 -14.49 23.93 20.88
CA ASP A 310 -13.27 23.16 21.15
C ASP A 310 -13.27 21.79 20.47
N ALA A 311 -14.47 21.23 20.23
CA ALA A 311 -14.65 19.91 19.62
C ALA A 311 -14.70 19.95 18.09
N LEU A 312 -14.95 21.11 17.49
CA LEU A 312 -14.88 21.33 16.05
C LEU A 312 -13.43 21.47 15.56
N ASN A 313 -13.18 21.03 14.33
CA ASN A 313 -11.94 21.30 13.63
C ASN A 313 -11.86 22.82 13.37
N PRO A 314 -10.81 23.52 13.84
CA PRO A 314 -10.71 24.99 13.77
C PRO A 314 -10.58 25.54 12.34
N ALA A 315 -10.39 24.68 11.34
CA ALA A 315 -10.42 25.08 9.93
C ALA A 315 -11.84 25.08 9.32
N ILE A 316 -12.87 24.58 10.02
CA ILE A 316 -14.27 24.67 9.58
C ILE A 316 -14.72 26.13 9.71
N PRO A 317 -15.24 26.76 8.63
CA PRO A 317 -15.83 28.09 8.73
C PRO A 317 -17.01 28.11 9.71
N MET A 318 -16.92 28.97 10.72
CA MET A 318 -18.07 29.38 11.52
C MET A 318 -18.86 30.41 10.71
N LEU A 319 -20.14 30.18 10.52
CA LEU A 319 -21.03 31.03 9.73
C LEU A 319 -22.00 31.75 10.68
N GLU A 320 -22.18 33.05 10.48
CA GLU A 320 -23.06 33.85 11.32
C GLU A 320 -24.52 33.41 11.18
N ALA A 321 -25.21 33.27 12.32
CA ALA A 321 -26.59 32.79 12.34
C ALA A 321 -27.58 33.78 11.71
N ASP A 322 -27.33 35.08 11.87
CA ASP A 322 -28.18 36.17 11.38
C ASP A 322 -28.16 36.30 9.85
N ASP A 323 -27.09 35.85 9.19
CA ASP A 323 -26.95 35.81 7.73
C ASP A 323 -27.68 34.61 7.08
N MET A 324 -28.30 33.73 7.87
CA MET A 324 -28.90 32.47 7.41
C MET A 324 -30.43 32.58 7.22
N VAL A 325 -30.88 32.69 5.97
CA VAL A 325 -32.31 32.84 5.64
C VAL A 325 -32.95 31.49 5.33
N TYR A 326 -33.67 30.92 6.30
CA TYR A 326 -34.39 29.63 6.15
C TYR A 326 -35.64 29.77 5.27
N THR A 327 -35.79 28.86 4.30
CA THR A 327 -36.90 28.89 3.32
C THR A 327 -37.93 27.79 3.57
N ARG A 328 -37.54 26.51 3.53
CA ARG A 328 -38.46 25.37 3.69
C ARG A 328 -37.74 24.12 4.16
N VAL A 329 -38.47 23.18 4.74
CA VAL A 329 -37.93 21.84 5.03
C VAL A 329 -37.68 21.08 3.73
N LEU A 330 -36.51 20.43 3.63
CA LEU A 330 -36.15 19.48 2.59
C LEU A 330 -36.41 18.04 3.04
N GLY A 331 -36.20 17.72 4.32
CA GLY A 331 -36.47 16.40 4.87
C GLY A 331 -36.49 16.37 6.40
N ARG A 332 -37.13 15.34 6.96
CA ARG A 332 -37.14 15.01 8.40
C ARG A 332 -36.81 13.53 8.56
N GLY A 333 -35.98 13.19 9.55
CA GLY A 333 -35.64 11.80 9.86
C GLY A 333 -35.05 11.66 11.27
N ALA A 334 -34.63 10.45 11.62
CA ALA A 334 -34.03 10.16 12.93
C ALA A 334 -32.77 11.00 13.22
N LYS A 335 -32.04 11.41 12.18
CA LYS A 335 -30.83 12.27 12.26
C LYS A 335 -31.13 13.78 12.18
N GLY A 336 -32.37 14.18 12.49
CA GLY A 336 -32.78 15.59 12.57
C GLY A 336 -33.58 16.10 11.36
N VAL A 337 -33.54 17.42 11.17
CA VAL A 337 -34.30 18.15 10.13
C VAL A 337 -33.34 18.87 9.19
N VAL A 338 -33.54 18.68 7.89
CA VAL A 338 -32.78 19.40 6.86
C VAL A 338 -33.65 20.48 6.25
N TRP A 339 -33.15 21.71 6.23
CA TRP A 339 -33.79 22.89 5.66
C TRP A 339 -33.06 23.34 4.39
N LEU A 340 -33.82 23.90 3.44
CA LEU A 340 -33.30 24.79 2.42
C LEU A 340 -33.16 26.17 3.04
N ALA A 341 -31.99 26.77 2.91
CA ALA A 341 -31.72 28.14 3.33
C ALA A 341 -30.87 28.86 2.27
N THR A 342 -30.65 30.15 2.49
CA THR A 342 -29.74 30.99 1.72
C THR A 342 -28.73 31.62 2.66
N TYR A 343 -27.45 31.57 2.30
CA TYR A 343 -26.34 32.24 3.00
C TYR A 343 -25.52 33.04 2.00
N ALA A 344 -25.23 34.31 2.29
CA ALA A 344 -24.54 35.23 1.36
C ALA A 344 -25.11 35.22 -0.08
N GLY A 345 -26.44 35.07 -0.22
CA GLY A 345 -27.14 34.98 -1.51
C GLY A 345 -27.03 33.64 -2.25
N GLN A 346 -26.34 32.63 -1.68
CA GLN A 346 -26.21 31.29 -2.24
C GLN A 346 -27.11 30.27 -1.52
N ALA A 347 -27.75 29.37 -2.28
CA ALA A 347 -28.62 28.34 -1.72
C ALA A 347 -27.80 27.22 -1.04
N CYS A 348 -28.18 26.87 0.19
CA CYS A 348 -27.54 25.85 1.01
C CYS A 348 -28.55 24.89 1.66
N ALA A 349 -28.07 23.73 2.08
CA ALA A 349 -28.83 22.76 2.87
C ALA A 349 -28.32 22.78 4.32
N VAL A 350 -29.21 23.07 5.27
CA VAL A 350 -28.87 23.22 6.69
C VAL A 350 -29.47 22.05 7.48
N LYS A 351 -28.61 21.17 8.01
CA LYS A 351 -29.00 20.04 8.86
C LYS A 351 -28.92 20.47 10.33
N LYS A 352 -30.06 20.41 11.03
CA LYS A 352 -30.19 20.62 12.48
C LYS A 352 -30.61 19.34 13.18
N LEU A 353 -30.32 19.24 14.48
CA LEU A 353 -30.95 18.23 15.34
C LEU A 353 -32.48 18.42 15.37
N ALA A 354 -33.21 17.39 15.80
CA ALA A 354 -34.64 17.50 16.07
C ALA A 354 -34.84 17.82 17.55
N ASP A 355 -35.78 18.72 17.85
CA ASP A 355 -36.11 19.24 19.19
C ASP A 355 -36.56 18.17 20.22
N LEU A 356 -36.68 16.90 19.80
CA LEU A 356 -37.19 15.76 20.57
C LEU A 356 -36.18 14.58 20.61
N ALA A 357 -34.89 14.83 20.43
CA ALA A 357 -33.86 13.81 20.61
C ALA A 357 -33.81 13.38 22.09
N ALA A 358 -34.15 12.11 22.38
CA ALA A 358 -34.12 11.56 23.74
C ALA A 358 -32.72 11.64 24.38
N ASP A 359 -31.67 11.51 23.55
CA ASP A 359 -30.25 11.61 23.92
C ASP A 359 -29.60 12.79 23.17
N ALA A 360 -30.06 14.02 23.47
CA ALA A 360 -29.62 15.24 22.78
C ALA A 360 -28.09 15.43 22.75
N ASP A 361 -27.43 15.14 23.88
CA ASP A 361 -25.97 15.14 24.05
C ASP A 361 -25.24 14.25 23.02
N ASP A 362 -25.71 13.01 22.81
CA ASP A 362 -25.07 12.07 21.89
C ASP A 362 -25.43 12.39 20.44
N ALA A 363 -26.63 12.91 20.19
CA ALA A 363 -26.99 13.46 18.88
C ALA A 363 -26.08 14.64 18.49
N LEU A 364 -25.79 15.54 19.43
CA LEU A 364 -24.85 16.67 19.27
C LEU A 364 -23.42 16.18 19.01
N ARG A 365 -22.90 15.23 19.82
CA ARG A 365 -21.57 14.63 19.61
C ARG A 365 -21.45 13.99 18.23
N ASN A 366 -22.45 13.21 17.82
CA ASN A 366 -22.46 12.57 16.50
C ASN A 366 -22.48 13.61 15.37
N LEU A 367 -23.19 14.73 15.53
CA LEU A 367 -23.26 15.80 14.54
C LEU A 367 -21.92 16.57 14.42
N ILE A 368 -21.19 16.76 15.52
CA ILE A 368 -19.82 17.31 15.52
C ILE A 368 -18.82 16.33 14.88
N VAL A 369 -18.95 15.02 15.15
CA VAL A 369 -18.13 14.01 14.46
C VAL A 369 -18.42 13.99 12.95
N GLU A 370 -19.69 14.12 12.56
CA GLU A 370 -20.10 14.20 11.16
C GLU A 370 -19.56 15.46 10.46
N SER A 371 -19.62 16.64 11.08
CA SER A 371 -19.04 17.87 10.48
C SER A 371 -17.52 17.77 10.31
N ASN A 372 -16.82 17.31 11.36
CA ASN A 372 -15.37 17.07 11.34
C ASN A 372 -14.95 16.02 10.32
N LEU A 373 -15.80 15.02 10.06
CA LEU A 373 -15.59 14.09 8.96
C LEU A 373 -15.84 14.77 7.62
N LEU A 374 -17.03 15.32 7.41
CA LEU A 374 -17.47 15.85 6.11
C LEU A 374 -16.57 16.98 5.59
N PHE A 375 -16.07 17.84 6.47
CA PHE A 375 -15.09 18.87 6.12
C PHE A 375 -13.81 18.30 5.49
N ARG A 376 -13.37 17.12 5.92
CA ARG A 376 -12.19 16.42 5.38
C ARG A 376 -12.50 15.66 4.07
N LEU A 377 -13.77 15.51 3.70
CA LEU A 377 -14.23 14.70 2.56
C LEU A 377 -14.45 15.52 1.27
N GLN A 378 -13.66 16.59 1.05
CA GLN A 378 -13.74 17.41 -0.15
C GLN A 378 -13.50 16.58 -1.42
N HIS A 379 -14.56 16.29 -2.16
CA HIS A 379 -14.54 15.49 -3.38
C HIS A 379 -15.75 15.83 -4.28
N PRO A 380 -15.63 15.87 -5.61
CA PRO A 380 -16.76 16.19 -6.50
C PRO A 380 -17.99 15.30 -6.35
N ARG A 381 -17.85 14.11 -5.77
CA ARG A 381 -18.93 13.12 -5.56
C ARG A 381 -19.33 12.90 -4.10
N ILE A 382 -18.87 13.74 -3.20
CA ILE A 382 -19.29 13.77 -1.80
C ILE A 382 -19.89 15.16 -1.53
N ILE A 383 -20.95 15.22 -0.74
CA ILE A 383 -21.60 16.49 -0.40
C ILE A 383 -20.61 17.39 0.37
N GLY A 384 -20.40 18.62 -0.11
CA GLY A 384 -19.49 19.57 0.49
C GLY A 384 -20.09 20.24 1.74
N LEU A 385 -19.35 20.26 2.84
CA LEU A 385 -19.60 21.14 3.97
C LEU A 385 -19.08 22.55 3.61
N LEU A 386 -19.95 23.56 3.73
CA LEU A 386 -19.60 24.97 3.56
C LEU A 386 -19.14 25.60 4.90
N GLY A 387 -19.69 25.13 6.01
CA GLY A 387 -19.37 25.57 7.35
C GLY A 387 -20.37 25.04 8.37
N VAL A 388 -20.33 25.59 9.58
CA VAL A 388 -21.30 25.32 10.64
C VAL A 388 -21.82 26.62 11.23
N VAL A 389 -23.06 26.61 11.71
CA VAL A 389 -23.63 27.69 12.53
C VAL A 389 -23.76 27.16 13.95
N VAL A 390 -23.36 27.96 14.94
CA VAL A 390 -23.50 27.64 16.38
C VAL A 390 -24.31 28.76 17.02
N PRO A 391 -25.66 28.67 17.03
CA PRO A 391 -26.54 29.75 17.52
C PRO A 391 -26.46 29.96 19.04
N THR A 392 -26.10 28.91 19.79
CA THR A 392 -25.91 28.90 21.24
C THR A 392 -24.75 27.97 21.58
N SER A 393 -24.30 27.95 22.84
CA SER A 393 -23.27 27.02 23.33
C SER A 393 -23.57 25.54 23.12
N ASP A 394 -24.85 25.18 22.88
CA ASP A 394 -25.38 23.83 22.95
C ASP A 394 -26.19 23.42 21.68
N ASP A 395 -26.20 24.26 20.64
CA ASP A 395 -26.82 23.97 19.33
C ASP A 395 -25.80 24.14 18.19
N ILE A 396 -25.88 23.25 17.18
CA ILE A 396 -25.05 23.31 15.97
C ILE A 396 -25.87 22.89 14.74
N ALA A 397 -25.70 23.65 13.66
CA ALA A 397 -26.25 23.32 12.35
C ALA A 397 -25.13 23.14 11.31
N LEU A 398 -25.20 22.05 10.55
CA LEU A 398 -24.26 21.79 9.44
C LEU A 398 -24.79 22.46 8.17
N VAL A 399 -23.98 23.34 7.59
CA VAL A 399 -24.31 24.04 6.35
C VAL A 399 -23.58 23.37 5.21
N MET A 400 -24.33 22.77 4.29
CA MET A 400 -23.85 22.01 3.14
C MET A 400 -24.29 22.69 1.84
N GLU A 401 -23.64 22.34 0.73
CA GLU A 401 -24.14 22.73 -0.59
C GLU A 401 -25.57 22.20 -0.84
N PHE A 402 -26.41 23.00 -1.50
CA PHE A 402 -27.73 22.54 -1.93
C PHE A 402 -27.65 21.70 -3.22
N MET A 403 -28.54 20.73 -3.41
CA MET A 403 -28.60 19.83 -4.58
C MET A 403 -30.03 19.84 -5.14
N ASP A 404 -30.22 20.40 -6.33
CA ASP A 404 -31.53 20.92 -6.77
C ASP A 404 -32.60 19.85 -7.12
N LYS A 405 -32.20 18.62 -7.47
CA LYS A 405 -33.14 17.53 -7.82
C LYS A 405 -33.55 16.67 -6.62
N GLY A 406 -32.93 16.86 -5.45
CA GLY A 406 -33.20 16.07 -4.24
C GLY A 406 -32.53 14.69 -4.27
N ASP A 407 -33.09 13.71 -3.55
CA ASP A 407 -32.50 12.36 -3.47
C ASP A 407 -32.75 11.51 -4.72
N LEU A 408 -31.85 10.55 -4.98
CA LEU A 408 -31.89 9.67 -6.13
C LEU A 408 -33.10 8.71 -6.09
N PHE A 409 -33.60 8.35 -4.91
CA PHE A 409 -34.81 7.53 -4.78
C PHE A 409 -36.05 8.28 -5.28
N GLU A 410 -36.20 9.58 -4.97
CA GLU A 410 -37.25 10.41 -5.55
C GLU A 410 -37.06 10.62 -7.05
N CYS A 411 -35.83 10.90 -7.52
CA CYS A 411 -35.55 11.01 -8.95
C CYS A 411 -35.98 9.75 -9.73
N LEU A 412 -35.63 8.57 -9.21
CA LEU A 412 -36.02 7.27 -9.78
C LEU A 412 -37.51 6.96 -9.66
N GLN A 413 -38.25 7.59 -8.74
CA GLN A 413 -39.71 7.47 -8.67
C GLN A 413 -40.41 8.38 -9.68
N ARG A 414 -39.96 9.65 -9.83
CA ARG A 414 -40.49 10.59 -10.83
C ARG A 414 -40.32 10.04 -12.26
N THR A 415 -39.30 9.20 -12.47
CA THR A 415 -39.04 8.42 -13.69
C THR A 415 -40.18 7.51 -14.14
N LYS A 416 -41.07 7.09 -13.23
CA LYS A 416 -42.19 6.18 -13.58
C LYS A 416 -43.28 6.85 -14.43
N GLN A 417 -43.17 8.16 -14.66
CA GLN A 417 -44.02 8.89 -15.61
C GLN A 417 -43.40 8.85 -17.01
N PRO A 418 -44.17 8.58 -18.09
CA PRO A 418 -43.62 8.35 -19.44
C PRO A 418 -42.75 9.48 -20.01
N THR A 419 -42.95 10.71 -19.55
CA THR A 419 -42.26 11.92 -20.02
C THR A 419 -40.90 12.17 -19.37
N ASN A 420 -40.57 11.49 -18.27
CA ASN A 420 -39.38 11.76 -17.45
C ASN A 420 -38.46 10.52 -17.33
N ALA A 421 -38.37 9.72 -18.39
CA ALA A 421 -37.69 8.43 -18.40
C ALA A 421 -36.15 8.52 -18.29
N VAL A 422 -35.64 8.65 -17.06
CA VAL A 422 -34.22 8.50 -16.66
C VAL A 422 -33.61 7.24 -17.26
N GLY A 423 -32.79 7.43 -18.30
CA GLY A 423 -32.27 6.36 -19.15
C GLY A 423 -31.08 5.64 -18.53
N TRP A 424 -30.86 4.37 -18.93
CA TRP A 424 -29.69 3.61 -18.46
C TRP A 424 -28.36 4.24 -18.91
N ALA A 425 -28.28 4.62 -20.20
CA ALA A 425 -27.05 5.13 -20.81
C ALA A 425 -26.72 6.60 -20.48
N GLY A 426 -27.73 7.43 -20.18
CA GLY A 426 -27.55 8.86 -19.89
C GLY A 426 -27.39 9.15 -18.39
N ASP A 427 -28.31 8.63 -17.59
CA ASP A 427 -28.43 9.05 -16.18
C ASP A 427 -27.99 7.97 -15.19
N LYS A 428 -28.52 6.74 -15.31
CA LYS A 428 -28.28 5.70 -14.29
C LYS A 428 -26.82 5.25 -14.26
N GLY A 429 -26.21 5.03 -15.43
CA GLY A 429 -24.78 4.74 -15.54
C GLY A 429 -23.92 5.86 -14.97
N THR A 430 -24.26 7.12 -15.28
CA THR A 430 -23.59 8.32 -14.77
C THR A 430 -23.69 8.44 -13.25
N TYR A 431 -24.88 8.25 -12.67
CA TYR A 431 -25.05 8.28 -11.21
C TYR A 431 -24.35 7.11 -10.51
N ALA A 432 -24.34 5.92 -11.11
CA ALA A 432 -23.60 4.76 -10.59
C ALA A 432 -22.08 5.02 -10.61
N LEU A 433 -21.54 5.58 -11.70
CA LEU A 433 -20.14 5.98 -11.81
C LEU A 433 -19.79 7.04 -10.76
N HIS A 434 -20.60 8.08 -10.61
CA HIS A 434 -20.41 9.12 -9.59
C HIS A 434 -20.40 8.55 -8.16
N VAL A 435 -21.30 7.62 -7.84
CA VAL A 435 -21.29 6.94 -6.53
C VAL A 435 -20.06 6.04 -6.38
N ALA A 436 -19.62 5.35 -7.44
CA ALA A 436 -18.40 4.53 -7.40
C ALA A 436 -17.13 5.39 -7.22
N GLU A 437 -17.03 6.53 -7.89
CA GLU A 437 -15.96 7.53 -7.69
C GLU A 437 -15.95 8.07 -6.24
N GLY A 438 -17.12 8.39 -5.68
CA GLY A 438 -17.25 8.82 -4.29
C GLY A 438 -16.86 7.73 -3.28
N LEU A 439 -17.25 6.48 -3.52
CA LEU A 439 -16.88 5.35 -2.68
C LEU A 439 -15.40 5.00 -2.79
N ALA A 440 -14.83 5.06 -3.99
CA ALA A 440 -13.40 4.90 -4.21
C ALA A 440 -12.63 5.95 -3.40
N SER A 441 -13.00 7.23 -3.47
CA SER A 441 -12.32 8.30 -2.72
C SER A 441 -12.49 8.25 -1.20
N LEU A 442 -13.41 7.41 -0.68
CA LEU A 442 -13.54 7.07 0.74
C LEU A 442 -12.68 5.86 1.13
N HIS A 443 -12.71 4.81 0.30
CA HIS A 443 -12.01 3.56 0.55
C HIS A 443 -10.49 3.64 0.30
N THR A 444 -10.03 4.56 -0.56
CA THR A 444 -8.59 4.83 -0.78
C THR A 444 -7.98 5.79 0.24
N ARG A 445 -8.79 6.40 1.12
CA ARG A 445 -8.27 7.17 2.26
C ARG A 445 -7.53 6.23 3.19
N SER A 446 -6.71 6.80 4.05
CA SER A 446 -6.11 6.04 5.13
C SER A 446 -6.12 6.78 6.46
N PRO A 447 -6.53 6.10 7.54
CA PRO A 447 -7.30 4.84 7.55
C PRO A 447 -8.56 4.89 6.65
N PRO A 448 -8.93 3.80 5.95
CA PRO A 448 -10.08 3.77 5.03
C PRO A 448 -11.39 4.15 5.71
N ILE A 449 -12.25 4.89 5.01
CA ILE A 449 -13.53 5.34 5.55
C ILE A 449 -14.65 4.56 4.88
N ILE A 450 -15.42 3.82 5.68
CA ILE A 450 -16.54 3.01 5.21
C ILE A 450 -17.83 3.73 5.57
N HIS A 451 -18.67 4.04 4.57
CA HIS A 451 -19.90 4.81 4.76
C HIS A 451 -21.02 4.03 5.50
N ARG A 452 -21.07 2.70 5.34
CA ARG A 452 -22.02 1.76 5.97
C ARG A 452 -23.53 1.95 5.73
N ASP A 453 -23.98 3.06 5.13
CA ASP A 453 -25.42 3.33 4.86
C ASP A 453 -25.65 3.89 3.44
N ILE A 454 -25.02 3.27 2.44
CA ILE A 454 -25.23 3.61 1.03
C ILE A 454 -26.59 3.07 0.58
N LYS A 455 -27.45 4.00 0.16
CA LYS A 455 -28.80 3.75 -0.37
C LYS A 455 -29.21 4.92 -1.25
N ALA A 456 -30.19 4.74 -2.15
CA ALA A 456 -30.62 5.80 -3.07
C ALA A 456 -31.16 7.08 -2.39
N ARG A 457 -31.51 7.04 -1.09
CA ARG A 457 -31.86 8.24 -0.31
C ARG A 457 -30.66 9.05 0.20
N ASN A 458 -29.48 8.42 0.26
CA ASN A 458 -28.22 9.02 0.70
C ASN A 458 -27.32 9.38 -0.51
N VAL A 459 -27.94 9.52 -1.69
CA VAL A 459 -27.32 10.03 -2.92
C VAL A 459 -28.18 11.19 -3.38
N LEU A 460 -27.63 12.41 -3.32
CA LEU A 460 -28.28 13.62 -3.80
C LEU A 460 -27.93 13.86 -5.26
N VAL A 461 -28.88 14.38 -6.03
CA VAL A 461 -28.76 14.64 -7.45
C VAL A 461 -28.95 16.14 -7.70
N ASP A 462 -28.19 16.66 -8.65
CA ASP A 462 -28.18 18.07 -9.05
C ASP A 462 -28.14 18.19 -10.58
N SER A 463 -28.71 19.26 -11.13
CA SER A 463 -28.75 19.54 -12.56
C SER A 463 -27.40 19.79 -13.20
N ALA A 464 -26.44 20.37 -12.47
CA ALA A 464 -25.11 20.71 -12.97
C ALA A 464 -24.01 19.84 -12.35
N LYS A 465 -24.12 19.52 -11.06
CA LYS A 465 -23.06 18.84 -10.27
C LYS A 465 -23.12 17.31 -10.34
N GLY A 466 -24.19 16.75 -10.90
CA GLY A 466 -24.39 15.31 -11.02
C GLY A 466 -24.87 14.69 -9.71
N ALA A 467 -24.26 13.57 -9.30
CA ALA A 467 -24.68 12.84 -8.09
C ALA A 467 -23.58 12.91 -7.03
N LYS A 468 -23.98 13.09 -5.76
CA LYS A 468 -23.08 13.15 -4.60
C LYS A 468 -23.62 12.31 -3.45
N ILE A 469 -22.72 11.63 -2.75
CA ILE A 469 -23.02 10.85 -1.54
C ILE A 469 -23.18 11.79 -0.34
N CYS A 470 -24.16 11.53 0.53
CA CYS A 470 -24.45 12.31 1.74
C CYS A 470 -24.80 11.43 2.96
N ASP A 471 -25.01 12.05 4.12
CA ASP A 471 -25.36 11.42 5.40
C ASP A 471 -24.27 10.50 5.97
N PHE A 472 -23.21 11.13 6.48
CA PHE A 472 -22.00 10.46 6.97
C PHE A 472 -22.08 10.06 8.45
N GLY A 473 -23.19 10.32 9.15
CA GLY A 473 -23.36 9.98 10.56
C GLY A 473 -23.19 8.49 10.92
N GLU A 474 -23.27 7.58 9.94
CA GLU A 474 -22.95 6.15 10.13
C GLU A 474 -21.56 5.75 9.61
N SER A 475 -20.71 6.68 9.20
CA SER A 475 -19.40 6.34 8.65
C SER A 475 -18.43 5.91 9.75
N ARG A 476 -17.55 4.95 9.44
CA ARG A 476 -16.44 4.57 10.33
C ARG A 476 -15.11 4.55 9.61
N THR A 477 -14.11 4.99 10.36
CA THR A 477 -12.70 4.82 10.06
C THR A 477 -12.29 3.38 10.39
N ARG A 478 -11.73 2.63 9.42
CA ARG A 478 -11.23 1.28 9.68
C ARG A 478 -9.84 1.33 10.30
N THR A 479 -9.76 1.33 11.63
CA THR A 479 -8.54 0.97 12.37
C THR A 479 -8.34 -0.55 12.29
N PHE A 480 -7.10 -1.01 12.32
CA PHE A 480 -6.77 -2.44 12.09
C PHE A 480 -7.20 -3.37 13.25
N GLU A 481 -7.62 -2.80 14.38
CA GLU A 481 -8.01 -3.53 15.60
C GLU A 481 -9.53 -3.55 15.87
N GLU A 482 -10.33 -2.82 15.09
CA GLU A 482 -11.79 -2.75 15.30
C GLU A 482 -12.56 -3.65 14.34
N THR A 483 -12.98 -4.80 14.87
CA THR A 483 -13.93 -5.72 14.24
C THR A 483 -15.22 -5.00 13.84
N MET A 484 -15.77 -5.40 12.69
CA MET A 484 -17.08 -4.94 12.22
C MET A 484 -18.17 -5.30 13.23
N THR A 485 -18.67 -4.33 14.00
CA THR A 485 -19.86 -4.54 14.84
C THR A 485 -21.06 -4.82 13.93
N SER A 486 -21.63 -6.01 14.06
CA SER A 486 -22.83 -6.46 13.35
C SER A 486 -24.03 -5.51 13.56
N ASN A 487 -24.97 -5.55 12.62
CA ASN A 487 -26.27 -4.84 12.65
C ASN A 487 -26.29 -3.32 12.43
N VAL A 488 -25.25 -2.70 11.86
CA VAL A 488 -25.32 -1.28 11.43
C VAL A 488 -25.53 -1.16 9.91
N GLY A 489 -26.68 -0.62 9.52
CA GLY A 489 -27.05 -0.32 8.13
C GLY A 489 -28.56 -0.48 7.89
N THR A 490 -29.07 0.10 6.80
CA THR A 490 -30.48 -0.12 6.41
C THR A 490 -30.66 -1.57 5.91
N ALA A 491 -31.41 -2.41 6.62
CA ALA A 491 -31.44 -3.89 6.49
C ALA A 491 -31.59 -4.52 5.09
N ARG A 492 -32.03 -3.79 4.05
CA ARG A 492 -32.11 -4.26 2.65
C ARG A 492 -30.84 -3.97 1.82
N TRP A 493 -29.86 -3.28 2.40
CA TRP A 493 -28.62 -2.81 1.77
C TRP A 493 -27.36 -3.30 2.49
N ILE A 494 -27.53 -4.11 3.54
CA ILE A 494 -26.43 -4.73 4.28
C ILE A 494 -25.85 -5.86 3.42
N ALA A 495 -24.53 -5.84 3.21
CA ALA A 495 -23.83 -6.91 2.50
C ALA A 495 -23.85 -8.20 3.37
N PRO A 496 -23.95 -9.40 2.77
CA PRO A 496 -24.14 -10.64 3.53
C PRO A 496 -23.04 -10.87 4.56
N GLU A 497 -21.78 -10.54 4.27
CA GLU A 497 -20.66 -10.65 5.19
C GLU A 497 -20.80 -9.76 6.45
N VAL A 498 -21.51 -8.63 6.35
CA VAL A 498 -21.84 -7.74 7.48
C VAL A 498 -23.04 -8.28 8.28
N GLN A 499 -23.97 -8.98 7.61
CA GLN A 499 -25.09 -9.67 8.26
C GLN A 499 -24.64 -10.94 9.00
N TYR A 500 -23.63 -11.65 8.49
CA TYR A 500 -23.09 -12.89 9.08
C TYR A 500 -21.82 -12.69 9.93
N GLY A 501 -21.28 -11.47 10.01
CA GLY A 501 -20.11 -11.13 10.84
C GLY A 501 -18.80 -11.77 10.37
N THR A 502 -18.64 -12.01 9.07
CA THR A 502 -17.48 -12.74 8.51
C THR A 502 -16.49 -11.81 7.82
N ASP A 503 -15.31 -11.61 8.41
CA ASP A 503 -14.22 -10.72 7.92
C ASP A 503 -13.51 -11.16 6.60
N ARG A 504 -14.16 -11.96 5.75
CA ARG A 504 -13.55 -12.54 4.54
C ARG A 504 -14.31 -12.22 3.26
N ILE A 505 -14.02 -11.05 2.70
CA ILE A 505 -14.11 -10.86 1.25
C ILE A 505 -12.98 -11.69 0.62
N ARG A 506 -13.32 -12.82 0.00
CA ARG A 506 -12.44 -13.49 -0.96
C ARG A 506 -12.63 -12.80 -2.31
N CYS A 507 -11.62 -12.08 -2.76
CA CYS A 507 -11.43 -11.79 -4.18
C CYS A 507 -10.85 -13.02 -4.89
#